data_AF-A0AAN7VSG4-F1
#
_entry.id   AF-A0AAN7VSG4-F1
#
_cell.length_a   1.000
_cell.length_b   1.000
_cell.length_c   1.000
_cell.angle_alpha   90.00
_cell.angle_beta   90.00
_cell.angle_gamma   90.00
#
_symmetry.space_group_name_H-M   'P 1'
#
loop_
_entity.id
_entity.type
_entity.pdbx_description
1 polymer ?
#
loop_
_entity_poly.entity_id
_entity_poly.type
_entity_poly.pdbx_seq_one_letter_code
_entity_poly.pdbx_strand_id
1 'polypeptide(L)'
;MEKGSSLPWNEVLFQAIGESRLDGNAMREYFRPLEDWLRNENLRTQEYVGWVYDGDYCKQSIETAGLQVYGGFYNDAIIVFKSYTLIIGSFCASFSLYILKR
;
A
#
# COMPACT_ATOMS: atom_id res chain seq x y z
N MET A 1 -30.31 -19.65 -21.72
CA MET A 1 -29.54 -20.58 -20.86
C MET A 1 -29.50 -22.03 -21.37
N GLU A 2 -30.15 -22.34 -22.49
CA GLU A 2 -30.29 -23.71 -23.02
C GLU A 2 -28.98 -24.39 -23.43
N LYS A 3 -27.93 -23.62 -23.74
CA LYS A 3 -26.65 -24.16 -24.22
C LYS A 3 -25.87 -24.93 -23.16
N GLY A 4 -26.09 -24.68 -21.86
CA GLY A 4 -25.37 -25.36 -20.78
C GLY A 4 -23.85 -25.38 -21.02
N SER A 5 -23.24 -26.57 -20.95
CA SER A 5 -21.82 -26.81 -21.26
C SER A 5 -21.57 -27.35 -22.68
N SER A 6 -22.58 -27.32 -23.57
CA SER A 6 -22.46 -27.87 -24.94
C SER A 6 -21.66 -26.98 -25.89
N LEU A 7 -21.51 -25.69 -25.58
CA LEU A 7 -20.69 -24.73 -26.31
C LEU A 7 -19.64 -24.11 -25.39
N PRO A 8 -18.49 -23.67 -25.93
CA PRO A 8 -17.54 -22.84 -25.19
C PRO A 8 -18.21 -21.59 -24.61
N TRP A 9 -17.85 -21.24 -23.38
CA TRP A 9 -18.48 -20.14 -22.65
C TRP A 9 -18.37 -18.79 -23.39
N ASN A 10 -17.29 -18.56 -24.12
CA ASN A 10 -17.03 -17.34 -24.89
C ASN A 10 -17.96 -17.20 -26.10
N GLU A 11 -18.37 -18.31 -26.72
CA GLU A 11 -19.35 -18.29 -27.82
C GLU A 11 -20.75 -18.01 -27.29
N VAL A 12 -21.11 -18.59 -26.13
CA VAL A 12 -22.38 -18.31 -25.47
C VAL A 12 -22.44 -16.86 -25.01
N LEU A 13 -21.33 -16.31 -24.48
CA LEU A 13 -21.21 -14.91 -24.11
C LEU A 13 -21.40 -13.98 -25.32
N PHE A 14 -20.75 -14.30 -26.45
CA PHE A 14 -20.89 -13.52 -27.68
C PHE A 14 -22.33 -13.51 -28.20
N GLN A 15 -23.04 -14.65 -28.12
CA GLN A 15 -24.46 -14.71 -28.48
C GLN A 15 -25.36 -13.91 -27.54
N ALA A 16 -24.98 -13.76 -26.27
CA ALA A 16 -25.78 -13.08 -25.27
C ALA A 16 -25.59 -11.55 -25.27
N ILE A 17 -24.35 -11.09 -25.37
CA ILE A 17 -23.99 -9.67 -25.20
C ILE A 17 -23.14 -9.10 -26.34
N GLY A 18 -22.82 -9.87 -27.38
CA GLY A 18 -22.00 -9.43 -28.51
C GLY A 18 -20.49 -9.38 -28.23
N GLU A 19 -20.07 -9.74 -27.01
CA GLU A 19 -18.68 -9.73 -26.56
C GLU A 19 -18.17 -11.18 -26.38
N SER A 20 -16.96 -11.45 -26.86
CA SER A 20 -16.34 -12.79 -26.70
C SER A 20 -15.37 -12.87 -25.51
N ARG A 21 -15.14 -11.75 -24.81
CA ARG A 21 -14.24 -11.65 -23.65
C ARG A 21 -14.99 -11.06 -22.47
N LEU A 22 -14.59 -11.45 -21.26
CA LEU A 22 -15.11 -10.84 -20.03
C LEU A 22 -14.45 -9.48 -19.80
N ASP A 23 -15.29 -8.49 -19.53
CA ASP A 23 -14.89 -7.10 -19.25
C ASP A 23 -15.60 -6.60 -17.97
N GLY A 24 -14.87 -5.83 -17.17
CA GLY A 24 -15.36 -5.23 -15.93
C GLY A 24 -16.11 -3.92 -16.13
N ASN A 25 -16.18 -3.38 -17.35
CA ASN A 25 -16.78 -2.08 -17.62
C ASN A 25 -18.25 -1.98 -17.24
N ALA A 26 -19.06 -3.02 -17.49
CA ALA A 26 -20.48 -3.02 -17.11
C ALA A 26 -20.66 -2.87 -15.58
N MET A 27 -19.79 -3.50 -14.79
CA MET A 27 -19.79 -3.37 -13.33
C MET A 27 -19.37 -1.97 -12.90
N ARG A 28 -18.33 -1.41 -13.51
CA ARG A 28 -17.86 -0.04 -13.23
C ARG A 28 -18.91 1.00 -13.61
N GLU A 29 -19.63 0.80 -14.70
CA GLU A 29 -20.71 1.67 -15.12
C GLU A 29 -21.88 1.64 -14.12
N TYR A 30 -22.30 0.45 -13.71
CA TYR A 30 -23.37 0.30 -12.71
C TYR A 30 -23.05 1.04 -11.41
N PHE A 31 -21.80 0.95 -10.93
CA PHE A 31 -21.36 1.61 -9.69
C PHE A 31 -20.77 3.01 -9.89
N ARG A 32 -20.76 3.57 -11.10
CA ARG A 32 -20.14 4.88 -11.39
C ARG A 32 -20.64 6.01 -10.46
N PRO A 33 -21.96 6.16 -10.21
CA PRO A 33 -22.43 7.22 -9.31
C PRO A 33 -21.92 7.08 -7.87
N LEU A 34 -21.77 5.84 -7.39
CA LEU A 34 -21.24 5.56 -6.07
C LEU A 34 -19.73 5.82 -6.01
N GLU A 35 -18.99 5.43 -7.06
CA GLU A 35 -17.56 5.72 -7.18
C GLU A 35 -17.27 7.23 -7.11
N ASP A 36 -18.06 8.02 -7.83
CA ASP A 36 -17.94 9.49 -7.83
C ASP A 36 -18.23 10.08 -6.45
N TRP A 37 -19.27 9.58 -5.77
CA TRP A 37 -19.59 10.01 -4.41
C TRP A 37 -18.47 9.67 -3.42
N LEU A 38 -17.96 8.43 -3.44
CA LEU A 38 -16.87 7.99 -2.56
C LEU A 38 -15.59 8.80 -2.78
N ARG A 39 -15.28 9.15 -4.02
CA ARG A 39 -14.12 9.98 -4.35
C ARG A 39 -14.23 11.36 -3.72
N ASN A 40 -15.40 11.99 -3.80
CA ASN A 40 -15.64 13.30 -3.19
C ASN A 40 -15.63 13.23 -1.68
N GLU A 41 -16.24 12.18 -1.11
CA GLU A 41 -16.31 12.02 0.35
C GLU A 41 -14.93 11.78 0.96
N ASN A 42 -14.12 10.88 0.37
CA ASN A 42 -12.75 10.64 0.83
C ASN A 42 -11.89 11.92 0.80
N LEU A 43 -12.08 12.79 -0.21
CA LEU A 43 -11.40 14.09 -0.26
C LEU A 43 -11.91 15.04 0.83
N ARG A 44 -13.23 15.05 1.09
CA ARG A 44 -13.87 15.89 2.12
C ARG A 44 -13.42 15.50 3.52
N THR A 45 -13.28 14.22 3.81
CA THR A 45 -12.86 13.68 5.11
C THR A 45 -11.34 13.47 5.23
N GLN A 46 -10.59 13.68 4.15
CA GLN A 46 -9.15 13.48 4.07
C GLN A 46 -8.72 12.03 4.37
N GLU A 47 -9.50 11.07 3.89
CA GLU A 47 -9.22 9.64 4.07
C GLU A 47 -8.06 9.17 3.18
N TYR A 48 -7.24 8.28 3.72
CA TYR A 48 -6.19 7.62 2.96
C TYR A 48 -6.78 6.50 2.10
N VAL A 49 -6.68 6.64 0.77
CA VAL A 49 -7.16 5.63 -0.18
C VAL A 49 -6.05 4.63 -0.48
N GLY A 50 -6.26 3.39 -0.06
CA GLY A 50 -5.32 2.28 -0.25
C GLY A 50 -5.08 1.55 1.06
N TRP A 51 -4.07 0.70 1.08
CA TRP A 51 -3.63 -0.01 2.28
C TRP A 51 -2.12 0.15 2.42
N VAL A 52 -1.66 0.24 3.67
CA VAL A 52 -0.24 0.12 4.00
C VAL A 52 -0.01 -1.30 4.46
N TYR A 53 1.10 -1.88 4.03
CA TYR A 53 1.48 -3.20 4.47
C TYR A 53 2.00 -3.15 5.92
N ASP A 54 1.37 -3.92 6.81
CA ASP A 54 1.59 -3.88 8.26
C ASP A 54 2.75 -4.77 8.75
N GLY A 55 3.45 -5.49 7.85
CA GLY A 55 4.70 -6.18 8.20
C GLY A 55 4.63 -7.47 8.99
N ASP A 56 3.54 -7.71 9.71
CA ASP A 56 3.47 -8.83 10.65
C ASP A 56 3.12 -10.18 10.00
N TYR A 57 2.69 -10.18 8.74
CA TYR A 57 2.36 -11.40 8.00
C TYR A 57 3.30 -11.63 6.82
N CYS A 58 4.19 -12.64 6.89
CA CYS A 58 5.10 -13.06 5.81
C CYS A 58 6.42 -12.29 5.63
N LYS A 59 7.05 -11.81 6.71
CA LYS A 59 8.37 -11.15 6.66
C LYS A 59 9.45 -11.97 5.93
N GLN A 60 9.57 -13.26 6.25
CA GLN A 60 10.60 -14.14 5.69
C GLN A 60 10.44 -14.39 4.18
N SER A 61 9.21 -14.56 3.69
CA SER A 61 8.96 -14.87 2.28
C SER A 61 9.08 -13.64 1.38
N ILE A 62 8.77 -12.45 1.90
CA ILE A 62 8.98 -11.18 1.18
C ILE A 62 10.46 -10.89 1.03
N GLU A 63 11.25 -11.06 2.09
CA GLU A 63 12.72 -10.90 2.04
C GLU A 63 13.36 -11.91 1.07
N THR A 64 12.88 -13.16 1.07
CA THR A 64 13.41 -14.21 0.17
C THR A 64 13.01 -13.98 -1.29
N ALA A 65 11.84 -13.39 -1.57
CA ALA A 65 11.33 -13.15 -2.92
C ALA A 65 11.76 -11.80 -3.52
N GLY A 66 12.41 -10.92 -2.76
CA GLY A 66 12.89 -9.62 -3.24
C GLY A 66 11.77 -8.66 -3.69
N LEU A 67 10.57 -8.78 -3.10
CA LEU A 67 9.43 -7.96 -3.47
C LEU A 67 9.56 -6.54 -2.88
N GLN A 68 9.37 -5.52 -3.71
CA GLN A 68 9.30 -4.13 -3.24
C GLN A 68 7.91 -3.86 -2.66
N VAL A 69 7.85 -3.56 -1.36
CA VAL A 69 6.59 -3.25 -0.66
C VAL A 69 6.54 -1.75 -0.35
N TYR A 70 5.38 -1.14 -0.57
CA TYR A 70 5.13 0.26 -0.21
C TYR A 70 4.95 0.35 1.32
N GLY A 71 5.88 1.03 2.01
CA GLY A 71 5.97 1.04 3.48
C GLY A 71 7.40 1.07 4.04
N GLY A 72 8.42 0.95 3.18
CA GLY A 72 9.84 1.03 3.57
C GLY A 72 10.49 -0.33 3.81
N PHE A 73 11.83 -0.36 3.86
CA PHE A 73 12.61 -1.55 4.18
C PHE A 73 12.75 -1.68 5.71
N TYR A 74 12.39 -2.84 6.29
CA TYR A 74 12.50 -3.13 7.73
C TYR A 74 13.93 -3.10 8.30
N ASN A 75 14.96 -2.85 7.47
CA ASN A 75 16.36 -2.91 7.88
C ASN A 75 17.07 -1.55 8.01
N ASP A 76 16.38 -0.42 7.85
CA ASP A 76 16.96 0.84 8.30
C ASP A 76 16.73 1.02 9.81
N ALA A 77 17.60 0.37 10.58
CA ALA A 77 17.91 0.79 11.96
C ALA A 77 18.67 2.13 11.93
N ILE A 78 18.15 3.14 11.24
CA ILE A 78 18.80 4.44 11.10
C ILE A 78 17.70 5.50 11.17
N ILE A 79 17.47 6.04 12.38
CA ILE A 79 17.14 7.47 12.62
C ILE A 79 17.10 7.73 14.14
N VAL A 80 16.72 6.76 14.98
CA VAL A 80 16.66 6.98 16.44
C VAL A 80 18.07 7.07 17.08
N PHE A 81 19.04 6.26 16.63
CA PHE A 81 20.40 6.27 17.21
C PHE A 81 21.23 7.52 16.89
N LYS A 82 20.94 8.25 15.81
CA LYS A 82 21.68 9.47 15.45
C LYS A 82 21.31 10.67 16.32
N SER A 83 20.10 10.71 16.89
CA SER A 83 19.67 11.79 17.77
C SER A 83 20.34 11.71 19.16
N TYR A 84 20.39 10.51 19.76
CA TYR A 84 20.97 10.34 21.10
C TYR A 84 22.48 10.53 21.14
N THR A 85 23.20 10.17 20.08
CA THR A 85 24.66 10.36 20.00
C THR A 85 25.05 11.84 19.92
N LEU A 86 24.27 12.66 19.22
CA LEU A 86 24.48 14.12 19.15
C LEU A 86 24.24 14.81 20.50
N ILE A 87 23.19 14.41 21.21
CA ILE A 87 22.84 14.99 22.52
C ILE A 87 23.90 14.60 23.57
N ILE A 88 24.28 13.33 23.64
CA ILE A 88 25.30 12.86 24.61
C ILE A 88 26.66 13.51 24.33
N GLY A 89 27.05 13.64 23.05
CA GLY A 89 28.29 14.34 22.66
C GLY A 89 28.31 15.80 23.11
N SER A 90 27.18 16.51 22.98
CA SER A 90 27.05 17.90 23.40
C SER A 90 27.15 18.08 24.92
N PHE A 91 26.57 17.17 25.71
CA PHE A 91 26.66 17.21 27.17
C PHE A 91 28.08 16.89 27.66
N CYS A 92 28.74 15.89 27.09
CA CYS A 92 30.13 15.57 27.43
C CYS A 92 31.08 16.73 27.12
N ALA A 93 30.98 17.36 25.94
CA ALA A 93 31.83 18.50 25.59
C ALA A 93 31.63 19.69 26.56
N SER A 94 30.38 19.96 26.93
CA SER A 94 30.04 21.03 27.88
C SER A 94 30.59 20.76 29.28
N PHE A 95 30.51 19.51 29.74
CA PHE A 95 31.03 19.11 31.05
C PHE A 95 32.56 19.12 31.10
N SER A 96 33.24 18.68 30.04
CA SER A 96 34.70 18.78 29.92
C SER A 96 35.19 20.22 29.90
N LEU A 97 34.49 21.11 29.19
CA LEU A 97 34.79 22.56 29.18
C LEU A 97 34.52 23.20 30.55
N TYR A 98 33.50 22.75 31.28
CA TYR A 98 33.19 23.22 32.63
C TYR A 98 34.28 22.83 33.63
N ILE A 99 34.83 21.60 33.55
CA ILE A 99 35.93 21.15 34.41
C ILE A 99 37.24 21.87 34.06
N LEU A 100 37.54 22.11 32.78
CA LEU A 100 38.77 22.83 32.39
C LEU A 100 38.76 24.32 32.76
N LYS A 101 37.57 24.91 32.96
CA LYS A 101 37.41 26.33 33.29
C LYS A 101 37.35 26.60 34.80
N ARG A 102 37.48 25.56 35.62
CA ARG A 102 37.58 25.64 37.08
C ARG A 102 39.02 25.39 37.52
#